data_AF-A0A2M6YS77-F1
#
_entry.id   AF-A0A2M6YS77-F1
#
_cell.length_a   1.000
_cell.length_b   1.000
_cell.length_c   1.000
_cell.angle_alpha   90.00
_cell.angle_beta   90.00
_cell.angle_gamma   90.00
#
_symmetry.space_group_name_H-M   'P 1'
#
loop_
_entity.id
_entity.type
_entity.pdbx_description
1 polymer ?
#
loop_
_entity_poly.entity_id
_entity_poly.type
_entity_poly.pdbx_seq_one_letter_code
_entity_poly.pdbx_strand_id
1 'polypeptide(L)'
;KPGVGKAPSSLASMSGMVFEPEIFDCFVEADKELPEDKELFQTYGVKKMLAKGKPFFAVEYQNYRYFDTGDRFGYLKSLVELGLEYPQFKEEFSNWLKNKISQSQG
;
A
#
# COMPACT_ATOMS: atom_id res chain seq x y z
N LYS A 1 -2.04 6.29 -12.04
CA LYS A 1 -3.31 5.54 -11.79
C LYS A 1 -4.07 5.42 -13.11
N PRO A 2 -4.75 4.30 -13.42
CA PRO A 2 -5.35 4.06 -14.73
C PRO A 2 -6.48 5.03 -15.13
N GLY A 3 -7.02 5.81 -14.18
CA GLY A 3 -8.17 6.68 -14.42
C GLY A 3 -9.48 5.97 -14.12
N VAL A 4 -10.56 6.74 -13.96
CA VAL A 4 -11.89 6.20 -13.62
C VAL A 4 -12.36 5.25 -14.74
N GLY A 5 -12.82 4.05 -14.36
CA GLY A 5 -13.37 3.05 -15.29
C GLY A 5 -12.34 2.35 -16.20
N LYS A 6 -11.05 2.66 -16.06
CA LYS A 6 -9.97 2.07 -16.89
C LYS A 6 -9.11 1.05 -16.15
N ALA A 7 -9.45 0.73 -14.90
CA ALA A 7 -8.70 -0.25 -14.13
C ALA A 7 -8.88 -1.64 -14.76
N PRO A 8 -7.79 -2.36 -15.07
CA PRO A 8 -7.87 -3.69 -15.67
C PRO A 8 -8.37 -4.76 -14.68
N SER A 9 -8.39 -4.46 -13.38
CA SER A 9 -8.91 -5.30 -12.31
C SER A 9 -9.23 -4.49 -11.06
N SER A 10 -9.82 -5.13 -10.05
CA SER A 10 -10.01 -4.60 -8.69
C SER A 10 -8.80 -4.82 -7.76
N LEU A 11 -7.68 -5.35 -8.29
CA LEU A 11 -6.48 -5.63 -7.50
C LEU A 11 -5.63 -4.36 -7.34
N ALA A 12 -5.15 -4.13 -6.12
CA ALA A 12 -4.17 -3.10 -5.81
C ALA A 12 -2.88 -3.77 -5.31
N SER A 13 -1.72 -3.28 -5.78
CA SER A 13 -0.44 -3.73 -5.22
C SER A 13 -0.26 -3.21 -3.81
N MET A 14 0.00 -4.14 -2.91
CA MET A 14 0.47 -3.92 -1.55
C MET A 14 2.00 -3.84 -1.52
N SER A 15 2.57 -3.34 -0.42
CA SER A 15 4.03 -3.34 -0.24
C SER A 15 4.57 -4.77 -0.12
N GLY A 16 5.82 -4.95 -0.56
CA GLY A 16 6.51 -6.24 -0.57
C GLY A 16 6.47 -6.90 -1.94
N MET A 17 7.65 -7.16 -2.50
CA MET A 17 7.85 -7.94 -3.71
C MET A 17 9.04 -8.87 -3.47
N VAL A 18 8.93 -10.10 -3.95
CA VAL A 18 10.03 -11.06 -3.92
C VAL A 18 10.45 -11.30 -5.35
N PHE A 19 11.73 -11.10 -5.62
CA PHE A 19 12.31 -11.21 -6.94
C PHE A 19 13.45 -12.21 -6.95
N GLU A 20 13.59 -12.90 -8.07
CA GLU A 20 14.81 -13.61 -8.40
C GLU A 20 15.95 -12.61 -8.66
N PRO A 21 17.24 -12.99 -8.44
CA PRO A 21 18.37 -12.08 -8.54
C PRO A 21 18.50 -11.35 -9.90
N GLU A 22 18.02 -11.91 -11.00
CA GLU A 22 18.09 -11.28 -12.33
C GLU A 22 17.30 -9.96 -12.44
N ILE A 23 16.50 -9.61 -11.43
CA ILE A 23 15.86 -8.29 -11.35
C ILE A 23 16.89 -7.16 -11.31
N PHE A 24 18.07 -7.38 -10.75
CA PHE A 24 19.11 -6.35 -10.66
C PHE A 24 19.61 -5.90 -12.04
N ASP A 25 19.82 -6.85 -12.96
CA ASP A 25 20.16 -6.52 -14.35
C ASP A 25 19.05 -5.72 -15.03
N CYS A 26 17.79 -6.06 -14.74
CA CYS A 26 16.63 -5.32 -15.24
C CYS A 26 16.58 -3.89 -14.69
N PHE A 27 17.00 -3.66 -13.44
CA PHE A 27 17.12 -2.32 -12.88
C PHE A 27 18.24 -1.52 -13.52
N VAL A 28 19.41 -2.12 -13.74
CA VAL A 28 20.54 -1.47 -14.43
C VAL A 28 20.17 -1.07 -15.86
N GLU A 29 19.44 -1.92 -16.58
CA GLU A 29 18.93 -1.59 -17.92
C GLU A 29 17.89 -0.47 -17.88
N ALA A 30 16.96 -0.52 -16.91
CA ALA A 30 15.94 0.50 -16.75
C ALA A 30 16.54 1.88 -16.41
N ASP A 31 17.55 1.93 -15.54
CA ASP A 31 18.23 3.15 -15.11
C ASP A 31 18.92 3.86 -16.27
N LYS A 32 19.60 3.11 -17.16
CA LYS A 32 20.26 3.65 -18.36
C LYS A 32 19.31 4.32 -19.35
N GLU A 33 18.04 3.91 -19.37
CA GLU A 33 17.01 4.46 -20.25
C GLU A 33 16.22 5.59 -19.58
N LEU A 34 16.43 5.81 -18.29
CA LEU A 34 15.72 6.79 -17.50
C LEU A 34 16.41 8.16 -17.62
N PRO A 35 15.68 9.27 -17.82
CA PRO A 35 16.27 10.60 -17.76
C PRO A 35 16.90 10.87 -16.38
N GLU A 36 18.00 11.64 -16.34
CA GLU A 36 18.76 11.92 -15.11
C GLU A 36 17.92 12.56 -13.98
N ASP A 37 16.83 13.25 -14.30
CA ASP A 37 15.95 13.91 -13.33
C ASP A 37 14.83 13.02 -12.78
N LYS A 38 14.79 11.74 -13.14
CA LYS A 38 13.72 10.82 -12.77
C LYS A 38 14.19 9.78 -11.76
N GLU A 39 13.29 9.48 -10.83
CA GLU A 39 13.50 8.43 -9.84
C GLU A 39 13.25 7.05 -10.45
N LEU A 40 14.20 6.14 -10.21
CA LEU A 40 14.08 4.74 -10.58
C LEU A 40 13.11 4.02 -9.63
N PHE A 41 11.85 3.90 -10.04
CA PHE A 41 10.86 3.08 -9.33
C PHE A 41 11.00 1.58 -9.65
N GLN A 42 10.62 0.74 -8.69
CA GLN A 42 10.59 -0.73 -8.82
C GLN A 42 9.82 -1.21 -10.06
N THR A 43 8.80 -0.47 -10.47
CA THR A 43 7.97 -0.82 -11.64
C THR A 43 8.74 -0.82 -12.97
N TYR A 44 9.84 -0.07 -13.08
CA TYR A 44 10.66 -0.07 -14.30
C TYR A 44 11.40 -1.40 -14.47
N GLY A 45 12.07 -1.90 -13.43
CA GLY A 45 12.71 -3.22 -13.46
C GLY A 45 11.70 -4.35 -13.68
N VAL A 46 10.53 -4.29 -13.05
CA VAL A 46 9.46 -5.28 -13.27
C VAL A 46 9.00 -5.29 -14.73
N LYS A 47 8.83 -4.12 -15.37
CA LYS A 47 8.47 -4.04 -16.80
C LYS A 47 9.54 -4.68 -17.69
N LYS A 48 10.82 -4.46 -17.39
CA LYS A 48 11.95 -5.09 -18.11
C LYS A 48 11.94 -6.60 -17.95
N MET A 49 11.74 -7.09 -16.72
CA MET A 49 11.63 -8.52 -16.42
C MET A 49 10.46 -9.16 -17.18
N LEU A 50 9.29 -8.52 -17.21
CA LEU A 50 8.13 -8.96 -17.99
C LEU A 50 8.41 -8.97 -19.49
N ALA A 51 9.09 -7.96 -20.03
CA ALA A 51 9.48 -7.91 -21.45
C ALA A 51 10.44 -9.04 -21.85
N LYS A 52 11.24 -9.55 -20.89
CA LYS A 52 12.09 -10.74 -21.04
C LYS A 52 11.33 -12.06 -20.93
N GLY A 53 10.00 -12.03 -20.78
CA GLY A 53 9.15 -13.23 -20.69
C GLY A 53 9.21 -13.95 -19.35
N LYS A 54 9.80 -13.34 -18.32
CA LYS A 54 9.80 -13.91 -16.97
C LYS A 54 8.39 -13.83 -16.38
N PRO A 55 7.91 -14.89 -15.73
CA PRO A 55 6.57 -14.89 -15.13
C PRO A 55 6.51 -13.93 -13.94
N PHE A 56 5.33 -13.37 -13.71
CA PHE A 56 5.06 -12.48 -12.58
C PHE A 56 3.72 -12.86 -11.97
N PHE A 57 3.74 -13.19 -10.69
CA PHE A 57 2.57 -13.69 -9.96
C PHE A 57 2.16 -12.71 -8.88
N ALA A 58 0.86 -12.65 -8.60
CA ALA A 58 0.30 -11.93 -7.47
C ALA A 58 -0.22 -12.93 -6.45
N VAL A 59 0.02 -12.64 -5.16
CA VAL A 59 -0.62 -13.34 -4.05
C VAL A 59 -1.71 -12.42 -3.51
N GLU A 60 -2.95 -12.87 -3.60
CA GLU A 60 -4.09 -12.13 -3.05
C GLU A 60 -4.17 -12.36 -1.55
N TYR A 61 -4.12 -11.28 -0.78
CA TYR A 61 -4.37 -11.33 0.65
C TYR A 61 -5.86 -11.55 0.90
N GLN A 62 -6.20 -12.62 1.62
CA GLN A 62 -7.57 -12.94 2.00
C GLN A 62 -7.80 -12.61 3.47
N ASN A 63 -8.99 -12.12 3.82
CA ASN A 63 -9.40 -11.81 5.20
C ASN A 63 -8.42 -10.91 5.97
N TYR A 64 -7.81 -9.94 5.28
CA TYR A 64 -6.85 -9.01 5.87
C TYR A 64 -7.47 -7.64 6.07
N ARG A 65 -7.00 -6.94 7.10
CA ARG A 65 -7.30 -5.53 7.32
C ARG A 65 -6.12 -4.70 6.82
N TYR A 66 -6.39 -3.78 5.90
CA TYR A 66 -5.38 -2.87 5.37
C TYR A 66 -5.40 -1.53 6.10
N PHE A 67 -4.23 -1.07 6.50
CA PHE A 67 -4.02 0.26 7.06
C PHE A 67 -3.10 1.06 6.16
N ASP A 68 -3.64 2.06 5.48
CA ASP A 68 -2.85 3.06 4.77
C ASP A 68 -2.44 4.16 5.75
N THR A 69 -1.27 4.02 6.34
CA THR A 69 -0.71 5.01 7.27
C THR A 69 0.02 6.15 6.55
N GLY A 70 0.14 6.11 5.22
CA GLY A 70 0.67 7.19 4.40
C GLY A 70 -0.37 8.28 4.11
N ASP A 71 -1.66 7.94 4.11
CA ASP A 71 -2.75 8.90 4.08
C ASP A 71 -3.05 9.45 5.49
N ARG A 72 -3.22 10.78 5.61
CA ARG A 72 -3.45 11.43 6.91
C ARG A 72 -4.74 10.94 7.58
N PHE A 73 -5.80 10.71 6.82
CA PHE A 73 -7.06 10.24 7.37
C PHE A 73 -7.05 8.73 7.63
N GLY A 74 -6.42 7.96 6.74
CA GLY A 74 -6.11 6.54 6.93
C GLY A 74 -5.30 6.27 8.21
N TYR A 75 -4.32 7.11 8.50
CA TYR A 75 -3.56 7.05 9.75
C TYR A 75 -4.45 7.22 10.98
N LEU A 76 -5.32 8.24 11.00
CA LEU A 76 -6.27 8.44 12.11
C LEU A 76 -7.21 7.25 12.30
N LYS A 77 -7.75 6.69 11.20
CA LYS A 77 -8.57 5.47 11.26
C LYS A 77 -7.81 4.29 11.86
N SER A 78 -6.56 4.11 11.44
CA SER A 78 -5.70 3.03 11.93
C SER A 78 -5.51 3.13 13.44
N LEU A 79 -5.25 4.33 13.97
CA LEU A 79 -5.13 4.56 15.41
C LEU A 79 -6.42 4.25 16.16
N VAL A 80 -7.57 4.67 15.63
CA VAL A 80 -8.87 4.42 16.27
C VAL A 80 -9.18 2.93 16.31
N GLU A 81 -9.02 2.22 15.19
CA GLU A 81 -9.30 0.79 15.12
C GLU A 81 -8.38 -0.02 16.04
N LEU A 82 -7.08 0.24 16.00
CA LEU A 82 -6.12 -0.43 16.87
C LEU A 82 -6.39 -0.13 18.35
N GLY A 83 -6.69 1.12 18.72
CA GLY A 83 -7.02 1.48 20.11
C GLY A 83 -8.27 0.77 20.64
N LEU A 84 -9.25 0.46 19.78
CA LEU A 84 -10.44 -0.30 20.13
C LEU A 84 -10.23 -1.82 20.11
N GLU A 85 -9.13 -2.29 19.53
CA GLU A 85 -8.76 -3.70 19.46
C GLU A 85 -8.01 -4.16 20.71
N TYR A 86 -7.11 -3.33 21.24
CA TYR A 86 -6.31 -3.66 22.43
C TYR A 86 -7.15 -3.71 23.72
N PRO A 87 -7.28 -4.86 24.40
CA PRO A 87 -8.16 -5.00 25.56
C PRO A 87 -7.87 -4.01 26.69
N GLN A 88 -6.59 -3.68 26.90
CA GLN A 88 -6.15 -2.75 27.93
C GLN A 88 -6.62 -1.30 27.73
N PHE A 89 -6.94 -0.90 26.49
CA PHE A 89 -7.34 0.45 26.14
C PHE A 89 -8.80 0.55 25.71
N LYS A 90 -9.38 -0.56 25.24
CA LYS A 90 -10.68 -0.59 24.58
C LYS A 90 -11.80 0.12 25.35
N GLU A 91 -11.94 -0.16 26.64
CA GLU A 91 -13.04 0.40 27.44
C GLU A 91 -12.89 1.91 27.64
N GLU A 92 -11.76 2.35 28.19
CA GLU A 92 -11.46 3.77 28.43
C GLU A 92 -11.49 4.57 27.13
N PHE A 93 -10.87 4.05 26.07
CA PHE A 93 -10.77 4.72 24.77
C PHE A 93 -12.13 4.83 24.06
N SER A 94 -12.94 3.76 24.09
CA SER A 94 -14.32 3.80 23.56
C SER A 94 -15.17 4.85 24.28
N ASN A 95 -15.08 4.92 25.61
CA ASN A 95 -15.84 5.90 26.39
C ASN A 95 -15.39 7.34 26.09
N TRP A 96 -14.08 7.56 25.96
CA TRP A 96 -13.52 8.85 25.56
C TRP A 96 -14.00 9.29 24.17
N LEU A 97 -13.99 8.39 23.18
CA LEU A 97 -14.46 8.67 21.81
C LEU A 97 -15.94 9.07 21.78
N LYS A 98 -16.81 8.31 22.49
CA LYS A 98 -18.25 8.62 22.58
C LYS A 98 -18.47 10.02 23.16
N ASN A 99 -17.80 10.35 24.26
CA ASN A 99 -17.90 11.67 24.89
C ASN A 99 -17.46 12.79 23.95
N LYS A 100 -16.37 12.58 23.19
CA LYS A 100 -15.88 13.59 22.23
C LYS A 100 -16.84 13.82 21.08
N ILE A 101 -17.45 12.77 20.53
CA ILE A 101 -18.44 12.90 19.45
C ILE A 101 -19.67 13.65 19.95
N SER A 102 -20.17 13.35 21.15
CA SER A 102 -21.31 14.06 21.75
C SER A 102 -21.03 15.55 22.02
N GLN A 103 -19.81 15.91 22.41
CA GLN A 103 -19.41 17.31 22.62
C GLN A 103 -19.22 18.09 21.31
N SER A 104 -18.96 17.39 20.20
CA SER A 104 -18.70 18.02 18.89
C SER A 104 -19.97 18.35 18.10
N GLN A 105 -21.14 17.93 18.59
CA GLN A 105 -22.45 18.24 17.99
C GLN A 105 -23.20 19.39 18.70
N GLY A 106 -22.55 20.03 19.68
CA GLY A 106 -23.05 21.21 20.39
C GLY A 106 -22.39 22.50 19.93
#